data_AF-A0A1B8CUN0-F1
#
_entry.id   AF-A0A1B8CUN0-F1
#
_cell.length_a   1.000
_cell.length_b   1.000
_cell.length_c   1.000
_cell.angle_alpha   90.00
_cell.angle_beta   90.00
_cell.angle_gamma   90.00
#
_symmetry.space_group_name_H-M   'P 1'
#
loop_
_entity.id
_entity.type
_entity.pdbx_description
1 polymer ?
#
loop_
_entity_poly.entity_id
_entity_poly.type
_entity_poly.pdbx_seq_one_letter_code
_entity_poly.pdbx_strand_id
1 'polypeptide(L)'
;MAYEQTPDEPEEPQLHIYTAVILLAASTAVVAVCAEYLVGSIDAITATGAISTEFVGLILLPIVGNAAEHATAVTVAIKDKMDLAIGVAVGSSMQIALLVLPFTVFLGWCMGKDEMNLSFDGFQVAVLFVTVLLVNYLISDGKSHWLEGIMLNCLYVIIAVTAWFYPKVEGLA
;
A
#
# COMPACT_ATOMS: atom_id res chain seq x y z
N MET A 1 -3.03 29.80 -19.49
CA MET A 1 -4.44 29.63 -19.05
C MET A 1 -4.37 28.90 -17.73
N ALA A 2 -4.59 29.61 -16.62
CA ALA A 2 -4.67 28.99 -15.30
C ALA A 2 -6.01 28.27 -15.23
N TYR A 3 -6.01 26.97 -14.90
CA TYR A 3 -7.23 26.24 -14.59
C TYR A 3 -7.81 26.87 -13.33
N GLU A 4 -8.98 27.50 -13.43
CA GLU A 4 -9.75 27.91 -12.26
C GLU A 4 -10.09 26.63 -11.49
N GLN A 5 -9.50 26.46 -10.30
CA GLN A 5 -9.96 25.47 -9.34
C GLN A 5 -11.41 25.83 -9.00
N THR A 6 -12.36 25.08 -9.54
CA THR A 6 -13.75 25.14 -9.06
C THR A 6 -13.70 24.91 -7.56
N PRO A 7 -14.26 25.80 -6.72
CA PRO A 7 -14.28 25.58 -5.28
C PRO A 7 -14.96 24.23 -5.04
N ASP A 8 -14.29 23.31 -4.34
CA ASP A 8 -14.94 22.09 -3.90
C ASP A 8 -16.19 22.50 -3.11
N GLU A 9 -17.35 22.01 -3.53
CA GLU A 9 -18.60 22.21 -2.81
C GLU A 9 -18.37 21.79 -1.35
N PRO A 10 -18.83 22.58 -0.36
CA PRO A 10 -18.62 22.24 1.03
C PRO A 10 -19.24 20.86 1.30
N GLU A 11 -18.39 19.87 1.60
CA GLU A 11 -18.85 18.53 1.96
C GLU A 11 -19.67 18.64 3.24
N GLU A 12 -20.99 18.50 3.12
CA GLU A 12 -21.87 18.47 4.29
C GLU A 12 -21.58 17.21 5.12
N PRO A 13 -21.46 17.33 6.46
CA PRO A 13 -21.21 16.18 7.32
C PRO A 13 -22.34 15.16 7.18
N GLN A 14 -22.06 14.04 6.52
CA GLN A 14 -23.04 12.98 6.28
C GLN A 14 -23.40 12.20 7.55
N LEU A 15 -22.57 12.30 8.60
CA LEU A 15 -22.68 11.52 9.84
C LEU A 15 -22.48 12.40 11.08
N HIS A 16 -23.31 12.14 12.09
CA HIS A 16 -23.12 12.71 13.41
C HIS A 16 -21.84 12.14 14.07
N ILE A 17 -21.08 12.98 14.78
CA ILE A 17 -19.74 12.61 15.29
C ILE A 17 -19.73 11.33 16.14
N TYR A 18 -20.72 11.15 17.02
CA TYR A 18 -20.84 9.93 17.83
C TYR A 18 -21.07 8.68 16.97
N THR A 19 -21.90 8.79 15.93
CA THR A 19 -22.14 7.69 15.00
C THR A 19 -20.86 7.37 14.22
N ALA A 20 -20.11 8.38 13.77
CA ALA A 20 -18.84 8.18 13.09
C ALA A 20 -17.81 7.48 13.99
N VAL A 21 -17.67 7.91 15.26
CA VAL A 21 -16.74 7.29 16.21
C VAL A 21 -17.13 5.85 16.53
N ILE A 22 -18.42 5.57 16.77
CA ILE A 22 -18.91 4.22 17.04
C ILE A 22 -18.68 3.32 15.83
N LEU A 23 -18.98 3.80 14.62
CA LEU A 23 -18.79 3.05 13.39
C LEU A 23 -17.30 2.77 13.13
N LEU A 24 -16.42 3.76 13.37
CA LEU A 24 -14.98 3.60 13.25
C LEU A 24 -14.43 2.56 14.24
N ALA A 25 -14.85 2.63 15.50
CA ALA A 25 -14.43 1.66 16.52
C ALA A 25 -14.93 0.24 16.19
N ALA A 26 -16.20 0.11 15.78
CA ALA A 26 -16.79 -1.18 15.43
C ALA A 26 -16.15 -1.79 14.18
N SER A 27 -15.94 -1.02 13.12
CA SER A 27 -15.28 -1.48 11.90
C SER A 27 -13.82 -1.86 12.15
N THR A 28 -13.08 -1.05 12.93
CA THR A 28 -11.71 -1.39 13.35
C THR A 28 -11.66 -2.72 14.11
N ALA A 29 -12.60 -2.96 15.02
CA ALA A 29 -12.66 -4.23 15.77
C ALA A 29 -12.93 -5.43 14.84
N VAL A 30 -13.83 -5.29 13.87
CA VAL A 30 -14.10 -6.34 12.87
C VAL A 30 -12.87 -6.61 12.01
N VAL A 31 -12.21 -5.55 11.52
CA VAL A 31 -10.97 -5.67 10.73
C VAL A 31 -9.87 -6.35 11.54
N ALA A 32 -9.72 -6.04 12.83
CA ALA A 32 -8.75 -6.69 13.71
C ALA A 32 -8.99 -8.20 13.83
N VAL A 33 -10.25 -8.63 14.00
CA VAL A 33 -10.61 -10.06 14.03
C VAL A 33 -10.30 -10.73 12.68
N CYS A 34 -10.64 -10.09 11.57
CA CYS A 34 -10.32 -10.60 10.24
C CYS A 34 -8.80 -10.68 10.01
N ALA A 35 -8.02 -9.72 10.51
CA ALA A 35 -6.57 -9.69 10.40
C ALA A 35 -5.92 -10.85 11.16
N GLU A 36 -6.41 -11.20 12.36
CA GLU A 36 -5.94 -12.38 13.11
C GLU A 36 -6.15 -13.68 12.31
N TYR A 37 -7.33 -13.88 11.74
CA TYR A 37 -7.60 -15.05 10.89
C TYR A 37 -6.77 -15.06 9.60
N LEU A 38 -6.54 -13.88 9.01
CA LEU A 38 -5.71 -13.72 7.82
C LEU A 38 -4.27 -14.10 8.10
N VAL A 39 -3.67 -13.56 9.17
CA VAL A 39 -2.29 -13.87 9.59
C VAL A 39 -2.15 -15.35 9.93
N GLY A 40 -3.09 -15.93 10.68
CA GLY A 40 -3.08 -17.37 11.00
C GLY A 40 -3.20 -18.29 9.78
N SER A 41 -3.72 -17.79 8.65
CA SER A 41 -3.83 -18.55 7.40
C SER A 41 -2.55 -18.51 6.55
N ILE A 42 -1.60 -17.60 6.82
CA ILE A 42 -0.37 -17.45 6.04
C ILE A 42 0.50 -18.71 6.12
N ASP A 43 0.62 -19.31 7.30
CA ASP A 43 1.40 -20.54 7.46
C ASP A 43 0.77 -21.69 6.66
N ALA A 44 -0.55 -21.80 6.67
CA ALA A 44 -1.27 -22.85 5.95
C ALA A 44 -1.14 -22.72 4.42
N ILE A 45 -1.21 -21.50 3.87
CA ILE A 45 -1.09 -21.29 2.42
C ILE A 45 0.35 -21.47 1.92
N THR A 46 1.34 -21.11 2.75
CA THR A 46 2.76 -21.21 2.41
C THR A 46 3.35 -22.60 2.72
N ALA A 47 2.68 -23.43 3.54
CA ALA A 47 3.13 -24.79 3.89
C ALA A 47 3.29 -25.72 2.69
N THR A 48 2.50 -25.53 1.63
CA THR A 48 2.61 -26.33 0.40
C THR A 48 3.85 -26.02 -0.43
N GLY A 49 4.55 -24.90 -0.12
CA GLY A 49 5.69 -24.40 -0.89
C GLY A 49 5.32 -23.78 -2.24
N ALA A 50 4.04 -23.83 -2.65
CA ALA A 50 3.59 -23.25 -3.92
C ALA A 50 3.58 -21.72 -3.92
N ILE A 51 3.41 -21.10 -2.75
CA ILE A 51 3.40 -19.65 -2.55
C ILE A 51 4.41 -19.31 -1.46
N SER A 52 5.29 -18.35 -1.73
CA SER A 52 6.30 -17.88 -0.79
C SER A 52 5.71 -16.87 0.21
N THR A 53 6.26 -16.84 1.42
CA THR A 53 5.92 -15.85 2.46
C THR A 53 6.18 -14.42 1.97
N GLU A 54 7.24 -14.26 1.18
CA GLU A 54 7.64 -13.01 0.56
C GLU A 54 6.60 -12.54 -0.47
N PHE A 55 6.06 -13.43 -1.30
CA PHE A 55 5.01 -13.08 -2.27
C PHE A 55 3.71 -12.68 -1.56
N VAL A 56 3.32 -13.40 -0.51
CA VAL A 56 2.14 -13.05 0.29
C VAL A 56 2.31 -11.66 0.90
N GLY A 57 3.46 -11.38 1.52
CA GLY A 57 3.75 -10.11 2.17
C GLY A 57 3.92 -8.93 1.21
N LEU A 58 4.62 -9.13 0.09
CA LEU A 58 4.97 -8.06 -0.85
C LEU A 58 3.84 -7.73 -1.84
N ILE A 59 3.05 -8.72 -2.26
CA ILE A 59 2.05 -8.57 -3.32
C ILE A 59 0.63 -8.73 -2.78
N LEU A 60 0.32 -9.87 -2.16
CA LEU A 60 -1.07 -10.23 -1.84
C LEU A 60 -1.67 -9.33 -0.74
N LEU A 61 -0.96 -9.16 0.37
CA LEU A 61 -1.46 -8.37 1.51
C LEU A 61 -1.66 -6.89 1.17
N PRO A 62 -0.72 -6.19 0.49
CA PRO A 62 -0.91 -4.77 0.14
C PRO A 62 -2.07 -4.53 -0.82
N ILE A 63 -2.35 -5.47 -1.75
CA ILE A 63 -3.50 -5.35 -2.66
C ILE A 63 -4.80 -5.29 -1.86
N VAL A 64 -4.98 -6.20 -0.91
CA VAL A 64 -6.20 -6.27 -0.10
C VAL A 64 -6.27 -5.09 0.88
N GLY A 65 -5.16 -4.78 1.54
CA GLY A 65 -5.08 -3.70 2.53
C GLY A 65 -5.35 -2.32 1.94
N ASN A 66 -4.91 -2.07 0.71
CA ASN A 66 -5.00 -0.75 0.07
C ASN A 66 -6.13 -0.67 -0.98
N ALA A 67 -6.96 -1.71 -1.13
CA ALA A 67 -8.00 -1.78 -2.16
C ALA A 67 -8.99 -0.59 -2.09
N ALA A 68 -9.40 -0.21 -0.89
CA ALA A 68 -10.34 0.90 -0.68
C ALA A 68 -9.74 2.26 -1.10
N GLU A 69 -8.46 2.48 -0.79
CA GLU A 69 -7.73 3.68 -1.19
C GLU A 69 -7.52 3.71 -2.71
N HIS A 70 -7.16 2.58 -3.32
CA HIS A 70 -7.06 2.45 -4.78
C HIS A 70 -8.40 2.74 -5.46
N ALA A 71 -9.51 2.21 -4.94
CA ALA A 71 -10.84 2.49 -5.48
C ALA A 71 -11.17 3.99 -5.40
N THR A 72 -10.79 4.64 -4.31
CA THR A 72 -10.98 6.09 -4.13
C THR A 72 -10.12 6.87 -5.12
N ALA A 73 -8.82 6.55 -5.23
CA ALA A 73 -7.89 7.21 -6.15
C ALA A 73 -8.36 7.07 -7.61
N VAL A 74 -8.80 5.87 -8.04
CA VAL A 74 -9.33 5.64 -9.39
C VAL A 74 -10.63 6.42 -9.61
N THR A 75 -11.54 6.44 -8.63
CA THR A 75 -12.80 7.20 -8.73
C THR A 75 -12.55 8.69 -8.88
N VAL A 76 -11.59 9.23 -8.13
CA VAL A 76 -11.17 10.63 -8.20
C VAL A 76 -10.47 10.93 -9.54
N ALA A 77 -9.62 10.02 -10.02
CA ALA A 77 -8.94 10.16 -11.31
C ALA A 77 -9.93 10.18 -12.49
N ILE A 78 -10.98 9.34 -12.46
CA ILE A 78 -12.04 9.32 -13.51
C ILE A 78 -12.82 10.65 -13.53
N LYS A 79 -12.87 11.37 -12.41
CA LYS A 79 -13.48 12.72 -12.31
C LYS A 79 -12.53 13.84 -12.74
N ASP A 80 -11.45 13.51 -13.46
CA ASP A 80 -10.45 14.46 -13.96
C ASP A 80 -9.70 15.22 -12.86
N LYS A 81 -9.67 14.67 -11.63
CA LYS A 81 -8.95 15.23 -10.48
C LYS A 81 -7.64 14.47 -10.24
N MET A 82 -6.75 14.43 -11.23
CA MET A 82 -5.52 13.63 -11.17
C MET A 82 -4.58 14.04 -10.01
N ASP A 83 -4.47 15.34 -9.71
CA ASP A 83 -3.65 15.82 -8.59
C ASP A 83 -4.11 15.25 -7.24
N LEU A 84 -5.43 15.16 -7.04
CA LEU A 84 -6.00 14.56 -5.82
C LEU A 84 -5.78 13.05 -5.80
N ALA A 85 -5.90 12.36 -6.93
CA ALA A 85 -5.62 10.93 -7.02
C ALA A 85 -4.15 10.60 -6.70
N ILE A 86 -3.21 11.38 -7.25
CA ILE A 86 -1.78 11.28 -6.92
C ILE A 86 -1.56 11.60 -5.44
N GLY A 87 -2.22 12.63 -4.91
CA GLY A 87 -2.17 13.01 -3.50
C GLY A 87 -2.59 11.87 -2.56
N VAL A 88 -3.66 11.14 -2.89
CA VAL A 88 -4.11 9.96 -2.14
C VAL A 88 -3.04 8.86 -2.18
N ALA A 89 -2.52 8.51 -3.37
CA ALA A 89 -1.56 7.40 -3.53
C ALA A 89 -0.20 7.69 -2.89
N VAL A 90 0.39 8.87 -3.17
CA VAL A 90 1.69 9.28 -2.63
C VAL A 90 1.58 9.57 -1.14
N GLY A 91 0.47 10.18 -0.69
CA GLY A 91 0.22 10.44 0.73
C GLY A 91 0.16 9.16 1.55
N SER A 92 -0.57 8.14 1.09
CA SER A 92 -0.63 6.81 1.72
C SER A 92 0.77 6.16 1.78
N SER A 93 1.52 6.21 0.67
CA SER A 93 2.89 5.69 0.61
C SER A 93 3.84 6.38 1.60
N MET A 94 3.75 7.71 1.73
CA MET A 94 4.52 8.48 2.70
C MET A 94 4.14 8.14 4.15
N GLN A 95 2.85 7.95 4.44
CA GLN A 95 2.40 7.53 5.77
C GLN A 95 2.97 6.16 6.15
N ILE A 96 2.95 5.21 5.21
CA ILE A 96 3.55 3.88 5.45
C ILE A 96 5.05 4.01 5.72
N ALA A 97 5.77 4.77 4.89
CA ALA A 97 7.22 4.89 4.99
C ALA A 97 7.71 5.67 6.23
N LEU A 98 7.04 6.78 6.57
CA LEU A 98 7.50 7.70 7.60
C LEU A 98 6.88 7.45 8.97
N LEU A 99 5.70 6.84 9.03
CA LEU A 99 4.98 6.59 10.28
C LEU A 99 4.84 5.10 10.57
N VAL A 100 4.19 4.34 9.67
CA VAL A 100 3.82 2.96 9.98
C VAL A 100 5.05 2.07 10.16
N LEU A 101 6.00 2.06 9.21
CA LEU A 101 7.20 1.22 9.30
C LEU A 101 8.05 1.52 10.54
N PRO A 102 8.45 2.78 10.84
CA PRO A 102 9.20 3.09 12.05
C PRO A 102 8.43 2.77 13.33
N PHE A 103 7.11 3.01 13.34
CA PHE A 103 6.28 2.70 14.49
C PHE A 103 6.17 1.19 14.74
N THR A 104 6.06 0.39 13.68
CA THR A 104 6.07 -1.08 13.78
C THR A 104 7.39 -1.61 14.35
N VAL A 105 8.54 -1.05 13.93
CA VAL A 105 9.85 -1.39 14.49
C VAL A 105 9.92 -1.06 15.98
N PHE A 106 9.48 0.16 16.35
CA PHE A 106 9.45 0.59 17.74
C PHE A 106 8.56 -0.31 18.62
N LEU A 107 7.36 -0.66 18.13
CA LEU A 107 6.48 -1.60 18.83
C LEU A 107 7.10 -3.00 18.96
N GLY A 108 7.81 -3.46 17.94
CA GLY A 108 8.57 -4.71 17.98
C GLY A 108 9.55 -4.74 19.15
N TRP A 109 10.34 -3.67 19.32
CA TRP A 109 11.26 -3.55 20.45
C TRP A 109 10.54 -3.47 21.80
N CYS A 110 9.43 -2.74 21.91
CA CYS A 110 8.63 -2.72 23.13
C CYS A 110 8.08 -4.10 23.52
N MET A 111 7.84 -4.97 22.54
CA MET A 111 7.36 -6.35 22.75
C MET A 111 8.50 -7.37 22.92
N GLY A 112 9.77 -6.93 22.96
CA GLY A 112 10.94 -7.81 23.07
C GLY A 112 11.28 -8.58 21.78
N LYS A 113 10.79 -8.13 20.63
CA LYS A 113 11.12 -8.66 19.30
C LYS A 113 12.25 -7.83 18.68
N ASP A 114 13.47 -8.08 19.14
CA ASP A 114 14.67 -7.32 18.74
C ASP A 114 15.02 -7.49 17.24
N GLU A 115 14.50 -8.55 16.60
CA GLU A 115 14.68 -8.84 15.18
C GLU A 115 13.81 -7.99 14.26
N MET A 116 12.78 -7.29 14.77
CA MET A 116 11.98 -6.38 13.97
C MET A 116 12.82 -5.13 13.63
N ASN A 117 13.30 -5.05 12.40
CA ASN A 117 14.18 -3.98 11.92
C ASN A 117 13.82 -3.58 10.47
N LEU A 118 14.54 -2.60 9.92
CA LEU A 118 14.36 -2.14 8.52
C LEU A 118 15.32 -2.84 7.55
N SER A 119 15.74 -4.08 7.86
CA SER A 119 16.59 -4.89 7.00
C SER A 119 15.73 -5.61 5.95
N PHE A 120 15.48 -4.93 4.85
CA PHE A 120 14.81 -5.51 3.69
C PHE A 120 15.80 -6.32 2.84
N ASP A 121 15.28 -7.35 2.17
CA ASP A 121 16.06 -8.13 1.23
C ASP A 121 16.53 -7.27 0.03
N GLY A 122 17.69 -7.61 -0.55
CA GLY A 122 18.27 -6.83 -1.66
C GLY A 122 17.34 -6.66 -2.85
N PHE A 123 16.51 -7.66 -3.15
CA PHE A 123 15.47 -7.57 -4.18
C PHE A 123 14.40 -6.54 -3.81
N GLN A 124 13.91 -6.54 -2.58
CA GLN A 124 12.89 -5.61 -2.11
C GLN A 124 13.40 -4.16 -2.14
N VAL A 125 14.65 -3.94 -1.72
CA VAL A 125 15.29 -2.61 -1.78
C VAL A 125 15.43 -2.14 -3.23
N ALA A 126 15.88 -3.01 -4.14
CA ALA A 126 16.01 -2.66 -5.55
C ALA A 126 14.67 -2.30 -6.21
N VAL A 127 13.63 -3.11 -5.96
CA VAL A 127 12.28 -2.86 -6.47
C VAL A 127 11.72 -1.55 -5.92
N LEU A 128 11.85 -1.30 -4.62
CA LEU A 128 11.40 -0.06 -3.99
C LEU A 128 12.11 1.14 -4.59
N PHE A 129 13.44 1.07 -4.75
CA PHE A 129 14.24 2.16 -5.32
C PHE A 129 13.81 2.50 -6.76
N VAL A 130 13.70 1.49 -7.63
CA VAL A 130 13.26 1.69 -9.03
C VAL A 130 11.84 2.26 -9.09
N THR A 131 10.93 1.75 -8.24
CA THR A 131 9.53 2.21 -8.19
C THR A 131 9.46 3.67 -7.77
N VAL A 132 10.17 4.06 -6.71
CA VAL A 132 10.19 5.45 -6.23
C VAL A 132 10.75 6.39 -7.29
N LEU A 133 11.87 6.04 -7.93
CA LEU A 133 12.45 6.86 -9.01
C LEU A 133 11.48 7.04 -10.18
N LEU A 134 10.87 5.95 -10.64
CA LEU A 134 9.99 5.98 -11.81
C LEU A 134 8.69 6.74 -11.53
N VAL A 135 8.08 6.55 -10.36
CA VAL A 135 6.88 7.30 -9.96
C VAL A 135 7.19 8.79 -9.82
N ASN A 136 8.32 9.17 -9.20
CA ASN A 136 8.72 10.58 -9.11
C ASN A 136 8.97 11.20 -10.49
N TYR A 137 9.60 10.45 -11.39
CA TYR A 137 9.84 10.89 -12.76
C TYR A 137 8.53 11.15 -13.52
N LEU A 138 7.58 10.22 -13.45
CA LEU A 138 6.27 10.34 -14.11
C LEU A 138 5.40 11.46 -13.53
N ILE A 139 5.53 11.78 -12.24
CA ILE A 139 4.79 12.89 -11.64
C ILE A 139 5.44 14.25 -11.99
N SER A 140 6.75 14.27 -12.25
CA SER A 140 7.53 15.52 -12.40
C SER A 140 7.16 16.36 -13.62
N ASP A 141 6.55 15.78 -14.65
CA ASP A 141 6.14 16.53 -15.85
C ASP A 141 4.74 17.16 -15.72
N GLY A 142 4.03 16.84 -14.63
CA GLY A 142 2.70 17.37 -14.29
C GLY A 142 1.60 16.95 -15.25
N LYS A 143 1.81 15.91 -16.07
CA LYS A 143 0.82 15.40 -17.02
C LYS A 143 0.73 13.89 -16.88
N SER A 144 -0.45 13.33 -17.11
CA SER A 144 -0.62 11.89 -17.13
C SER A 144 -1.13 11.43 -18.49
N HIS A 145 -0.65 10.27 -18.92
CA HIS A 145 -1.14 9.58 -20.11
C HIS A 145 -1.59 8.16 -19.78
N TRP A 146 -2.63 7.69 -20.49
CA TRP A 146 -3.11 6.31 -20.35
C TRP A 146 -1.99 5.28 -20.61
N LEU A 147 -1.05 5.61 -21.50
CA LEU A 147 0.10 4.77 -21.82
C LEU A 147 1.06 4.65 -20.63
N GLU A 148 1.33 5.74 -19.92
CA GLU A 148 2.15 5.73 -18.69
C GLU A 148 1.48 4.87 -17.61
N GLY A 149 0.15 4.97 -17.49
CA GLY A 149 -0.64 4.12 -16.62
C GLY A 149 -0.49 2.62 -16.96
N ILE A 150 -0.54 2.25 -18.24
CA ILE A 150 -0.30 0.86 -18.66
C ILE A 150 1.13 0.43 -18.36
N MET A 151 2.13 1.28 -18.63
CA MET A 151 3.53 0.98 -18.33
C MET A 151 3.76 0.72 -16.84
N LEU A 152 3.14 1.52 -15.97
CA LEU A 152 3.16 1.31 -14.51
C LEU A 152 2.52 -0.03 -14.11
N ASN A 153 1.37 -0.37 -14.69
CA ASN A 153 0.72 -1.67 -14.46
C ASN A 153 1.58 -2.84 -14.93
N CYS A 154 2.19 -2.73 -16.12
CA CYS A 154 3.10 -3.74 -16.64
C CYS A 154 4.32 -3.93 -15.73
N LEU A 155 4.92 -2.83 -15.24
CA LEU A 155 6.03 -2.89 -14.28
C LEU A 155 5.61 -3.62 -13.00
N TYR A 156 4.44 -3.29 -12.44
CA TYR A 156 3.92 -3.95 -11.24
C TYR A 156 3.70 -5.46 -11.47
N VAL A 157 3.16 -5.86 -12.63
CA VAL A 157 3.00 -7.28 -12.99
C VAL A 157 4.36 -7.98 -13.12
N ILE A 158 5.36 -7.34 -13.74
CA ILE A 158 6.72 -7.89 -13.84
C ILE A 158 7.31 -8.10 -12.44
N ILE A 159 7.15 -7.13 -11.53
CA ILE A 159 7.59 -7.25 -10.13
C ILE A 159 6.87 -8.41 -9.45
N ALA A 160 5.56 -8.54 -9.61
CA ALA A 160 4.77 -9.61 -9.00
C ALA A 160 5.21 -11.00 -9.49
N VAL A 161 5.43 -11.16 -10.81
CA VAL A 161 5.95 -12.41 -11.38
C VAL A 161 7.37 -12.69 -10.89
N THR A 162 8.22 -11.67 -10.79
CA THR A 162 9.59 -11.84 -10.27
C THR A 162 9.57 -12.26 -8.81
N ALA A 163 8.71 -11.65 -7.99
CA ALA A 163 8.52 -12.01 -6.58
C ALA A 163 7.98 -13.44 -6.42
N TRP A 164 7.15 -13.91 -7.35
CA TRP A 164 6.65 -15.29 -7.37
C TRP A 164 7.77 -16.32 -7.58
N PHE A 165 8.74 -16.01 -8.44
CA PHE A 165 9.89 -16.87 -8.71
C PHE A 165 11.11 -16.55 -7.84
N TYR A 166 11.01 -15.59 -6.91
CA TYR A 166 12.14 -15.20 -6.08
C TYR A 166 12.52 -16.35 -5.15
N PRO A 167 13.75 -16.90 -5.25
CA PRO A 167 14.14 -18.07 -4.48
C PRO A 167 14.20 -17.72 -2.99
N LYS A 168 13.66 -18.60 -2.15
CA LYS A 168 13.92 -18.55 -0.71
C LYS A 168 15.42 -18.73 -0.50
N VAL A 169 16.10 -17.67 -0.05
CA VAL A 169 17.47 -17.80 0.44
C VAL A 169 17.38 -18.50 1.79
N GLU A 170 17.54 -19.82 1.81
CA GLU A 170 17.79 -20.55 3.05
C GLU A 170 19.13 -20.08 3.65
N GLY A 171 19.10 -19.33 4.75
CA GLY A 171 20.31 -19.03 5.53
C GLY A 171 20.48 -17.65 6.15
N LEU A 172 19.49 -16.75 6.11
CA LEU A 172 19.48 -15.54 6.94
C LEU A 172 18.11 -15.35 7.61
N ALA A 173 17.85 -16.20 8.59
CA ALA A 173 16.97 -15.93 9.71
C ALA A 173 17.75 -16.26 10.98
#